data_AF-A0A9E4KMJ4-F1
#
_entry.id   AF-A0A9E4KMJ4-F1
#
_cell.length_a   1.000
_cell.length_b   1.000
_cell.length_c   1.000
_cell.angle_alpha   90.00
_cell.angle_beta   90.00
_cell.angle_gamma   90.00
#
_symmetry.space_group_name_H-M   'P 1'
#
loop_
_entity.id
_entity.type
_entity.pdbx_description
1 polymer ?
#
loop_
_entity_poly.entity_id
_entity_poly.type
_entity_poly.pdbx_seq_one_letter_code
_entity_poly.pdbx_strand_id
1 'polypeptide(L)'
;MSPRTDQDGPIPILIGGNGEKRTLRTCARYGDTSNLDFWHPGGVDVYKRKQQAIDRHCEAFGRDPAEVRRTVCLPTRVFDSDEEWKKSPGQPWYCWGTVNAIQDYLGGYIEAGADEIMLCGFGNDTTAIQRVESEVLSVF
;
A
#
# COMPACT_ATOMS: atom_id res chain seq x y z
N MET A 1 -24.84 19.82 -20.39
CA MET A 1 -24.36 18.43 -20.27
C MET A 1 -23.07 18.46 -19.47
N SER A 2 -22.93 17.59 -18.46
CA SER A 2 -21.64 17.45 -17.76
C SER A 2 -20.58 16.93 -18.74
N PRO A 3 -19.32 17.39 -18.63
CA PRO A 3 -18.24 16.90 -19.49
C PRO A 3 -18.10 15.38 -19.34
N ARG A 4 -17.86 14.69 -20.45
CA ARG A 4 -17.52 13.26 -20.44
C ARG A 4 -16.03 13.10 -20.17
N THR A 5 -15.67 11.92 -19.69
CA THR A 5 -14.27 11.48 -19.56
C THR A 5 -13.75 11.06 -20.94
N ASP A 6 -12.46 11.29 -21.22
CA ASP A 6 -11.79 10.79 -22.42
C ASP A 6 -11.27 9.35 -22.26
N GLN A 7 -11.46 8.72 -21.09
CA GLN A 7 -11.08 7.33 -20.84
C GLN A 7 -12.13 6.36 -21.41
N ASP A 8 -11.66 5.28 -22.02
CA ASP A 8 -12.49 4.17 -22.46
C ASP A 8 -12.83 3.26 -21.26
N GLY A 9 -14.10 3.26 -20.84
CA GLY A 9 -14.62 2.41 -19.77
C GLY A 9 -14.95 3.14 -18.47
N PRO A 10 -15.48 2.42 -17.46
CA PRO A 10 -15.76 3.00 -16.15
C PRO A 10 -14.47 3.37 -15.42
N ILE A 11 -14.47 4.50 -14.71
CA ILE A 11 -13.36 4.91 -13.84
C ILE A 11 -13.29 3.94 -12.65
N PRO A 12 -12.16 3.25 -12.41
CA PRO A 12 -12.01 2.35 -11.27
C PRO A 12 -12.20 3.05 -9.93
N ILE A 13 -12.93 2.41 -9.02
CA ILE A 13 -13.21 2.90 -7.68
C ILE A 13 -12.27 2.25 -6.67
N LEU A 14 -11.38 3.06 -6.11
CA LEU A 14 -10.52 2.70 -5.00
C LEU A 14 -11.23 2.94 -3.66
N ILE A 15 -11.25 1.92 -2.80
CA ILE A 15 -11.76 2.01 -1.43
C ILE A 15 -10.59 1.93 -0.45
N GLY A 16 -10.36 3.02 0.27
CA GLY A 16 -9.32 3.13 1.29
C GLY A 16 -9.79 2.71 2.69
N GLY A 17 -8.94 1.98 3.40
CA GLY A 17 -9.01 1.80 4.86
C GLY A 17 -8.95 0.34 5.34
N ASN A 18 -8.67 0.19 6.62
CA ASN A 18 -8.23 -1.08 7.24
C ASN A 18 -9.35 -1.93 7.89
N GLY A 19 -10.60 -1.44 7.89
CA GLY A 19 -11.70 -2.03 8.67
C GLY A 19 -12.26 -3.32 8.07
N GLU A 20 -11.96 -4.47 8.69
CA GLU A 20 -12.37 -5.80 8.15
C GLU A 20 -13.87 -6.00 8.07
N LYS A 21 -14.66 -5.47 9.02
CA LYS A 21 -16.11 -5.75 9.08
C LYS A 21 -16.94 -4.93 8.08
N ARG A 22 -16.49 -3.70 7.77
CA ARG A 22 -17.29 -2.72 7.01
C ARG A 22 -16.56 -2.26 5.76
N THR A 23 -15.37 -1.68 5.91
CA THR A 23 -14.58 -1.13 4.79
C THR A 23 -14.22 -2.21 3.78
N LEU A 24 -13.55 -3.27 4.23
CA LEU A 24 -13.10 -4.34 3.33
C LEU A 24 -14.26 -5.14 2.75
N ARG A 25 -15.35 -5.32 3.50
CA ARG A 25 -16.60 -5.89 2.97
C ARG A 25 -17.23 -5.02 1.88
N THR A 26 -17.15 -3.70 2.03
CA THR A 26 -17.65 -2.75 1.02
C THR A 26 -16.78 -2.79 -0.24
N CYS A 27 -15.46 -2.84 -0.07
CA CYS A 27 -14.50 -3.01 -1.16
C CYS A 27 -14.75 -4.32 -1.92
N ALA A 28 -14.86 -5.45 -1.22
CA ALA A 28 -15.18 -6.74 -1.84
C ALA A 28 -16.48 -6.71 -2.66
N ARG A 29 -17.50 -5.98 -2.21
CA ARG A 29 -18.80 -5.91 -2.91
C ARG A 29 -18.82 -4.94 -4.10
N TYR A 30 -18.12 -3.81 -4.00
CA TYR A 30 -18.33 -2.68 -4.91
C TYR A 30 -17.06 -2.01 -5.43
N GLY A 31 -15.90 -2.29 -4.85
CA GLY A 31 -14.65 -1.63 -5.21
C GLY A 31 -13.87 -2.41 -6.27
N ASP A 32 -13.13 -1.67 -7.08
CA ASP A 32 -12.19 -2.23 -8.06
C ASP A 32 -10.77 -2.33 -7.47
N THR A 33 -10.49 -1.54 -6.43
CA THR A 33 -9.19 -1.51 -5.77
C THR A 33 -9.34 -1.35 -4.26
N SER A 34 -8.64 -2.19 -3.49
CA SER A 34 -8.49 -2.04 -2.05
C SER A 34 -7.20 -1.29 -1.75
N ASN A 35 -7.25 -0.23 -0.93
CA ASN A 35 -6.05 0.46 -0.47
C ASN A 35 -5.95 0.43 1.05
N LEU A 36 -4.91 -0.23 1.55
CA LEU A 36 -4.58 -0.23 2.98
C LEU A 36 -3.59 0.89 3.29
N ASP A 37 -3.80 1.62 4.38
CA ASP A 37 -2.85 2.62 4.87
C ASP A 37 -2.17 2.12 6.15
N PHE A 38 -0.86 2.34 6.28
CA PHE A 38 -0.12 2.01 7.50
C PHE A 38 0.43 3.23 8.23
N TRP A 39 -0.33 4.32 8.23
CA TRP A 39 -0.21 5.35 9.28
C TRP A 39 -0.69 4.82 10.65
N HIS A 40 -1.44 3.72 10.63
CA HIS A 40 -1.92 2.92 11.75
C HIS A 40 -1.14 1.58 11.84
N PRO A 41 -1.27 0.80 12.94
CA PRO A 41 -0.60 -0.50 13.07
C PRO A 41 -0.68 -1.38 11.82
N GLY A 42 0.47 -1.75 11.29
CA GLY A 42 0.61 -2.37 9.97
C GLY A 42 1.69 -3.44 9.91
N GLY A 43 2.26 -3.61 8.72
CA GLY A 43 3.27 -4.64 8.41
C GLY A 43 2.74 -5.71 7.46
N VAL A 44 3.65 -6.50 6.91
CA VAL A 44 3.37 -7.53 5.90
C VAL A 44 2.36 -8.57 6.41
N ASP A 45 2.47 -9.00 7.68
CA ASP A 45 1.52 -9.97 8.25
C ASP A 45 0.12 -9.39 8.41
N VAL A 46 0.03 -8.11 8.81
CA VAL A 46 -1.24 -7.40 8.90
C VAL A 46 -1.85 -7.27 7.51
N TYR A 47 -1.05 -6.89 6.51
CA TYR A 47 -1.47 -6.83 5.11
C TYR A 47 -2.03 -8.17 4.65
N LYS A 48 -1.29 -9.27 4.77
CA LYS A 48 -1.75 -10.63 4.42
C LYS A 48 -3.08 -10.97 5.07
N ARG A 49 -3.24 -10.68 6.37
CA ARG A 49 -4.51 -10.90 7.09
C ARG A 49 -5.67 -10.08 6.49
N LYS A 50 -5.42 -8.82 6.12
CA LYS A 50 -6.44 -7.96 5.49
C LYS A 50 -6.80 -8.44 4.08
N GLN A 51 -5.83 -8.90 3.29
CA GLN A 51 -6.08 -9.49 1.98
C GLN A 51 -7.00 -10.70 2.08
N GLN A 52 -6.70 -11.63 3.00
CA GLN A 52 -7.55 -12.78 3.28
C GLN A 52 -8.97 -12.38 3.75
N ALA A 53 -9.11 -11.24 4.42
CA ALA A 53 -10.43 -10.75 4.81
C ALA A 53 -11.25 -10.26 3.60
N ILE A 54 -10.61 -9.61 2.63
CA ILE A 54 -11.27 -9.25 1.36
C ILE A 54 -11.66 -10.52 0.62
N ASP A 55 -10.79 -11.53 0.55
CA ASP A 55 -11.06 -12.78 -0.17
C ASP A 55 -12.31 -13.48 0.39
N ARG A 56 -12.40 -13.62 1.72
CA ARG A 56 -13.59 -14.16 2.40
C ARG A 56 -14.86 -13.36 2.11
N HIS A 57 -14.76 -12.03 1.99
CA HIS A 57 -15.92 -11.20 1.65
C HIS A 57 -16.31 -11.35 0.19
N CYS A 58 -15.34 -11.45 -0.73
CA CYS A 58 -15.59 -11.72 -2.15
C CYS A 58 -16.31 -13.06 -2.32
N GLU A 59 -15.83 -14.12 -1.66
CA GLU A 59 -16.49 -15.44 -1.62
C GLU A 59 -17.94 -15.34 -1.12
N ALA A 60 -18.18 -14.60 -0.03
CA ALA A 60 -19.52 -14.41 0.52
C ALA A 60 -20.48 -13.66 -0.43
N PHE A 61 -19.96 -12.92 -1.42
CA PHE A 61 -20.74 -12.26 -2.46
C PHE A 61 -20.73 -13.01 -3.80
N GLY A 62 -20.01 -14.14 -3.92
CA GLY A 62 -19.84 -14.87 -5.17
C GLY A 62 -19.02 -14.09 -6.21
N ARG A 63 -18.09 -13.25 -5.77
CA ARG A 63 -17.18 -12.48 -6.63
C ARG A 63 -15.79 -13.12 -6.63
N ASP A 64 -15.10 -13.09 -7.77
CA ASP A 64 -13.71 -13.49 -7.86
C ASP A 64 -12.81 -12.47 -7.10
N PRO A 65 -12.04 -12.90 -6.08
CA PRO A 65 -11.12 -12.01 -5.37
C PRO A 65 -10.06 -11.34 -6.25
N ALA A 66 -9.72 -11.92 -7.41
CA ALA A 66 -8.76 -11.36 -8.36
C ALA A 66 -9.27 -10.10 -9.07
N GLU A 67 -10.59 -9.85 -9.06
CA GLU A 67 -11.18 -8.61 -9.60
C GLU A 67 -10.91 -7.38 -8.72
N VAL A 68 -10.42 -7.57 -7.49
CA VAL A 68 -10.06 -6.47 -6.60
C VAL A 68 -8.54 -6.31 -6.65
N ARG A 69 -8.06 -5.21 -7.25
CA ARG A 69 -6.63 -4.83 -7.22
C ARG A 69 -6.21 -4.49 -5.79
N ARG A 70 -5.02 -4.93 -5.39
CA ARG A 70 -4.53 -4.90 -4.01
C ARG A 70 -3.40 -3.89 -3.85
N THR A 71 -3.70 -2.73 -3.28
CA THR A 71 -2.72 -1.66 -3.07
C THR A 71 -2.47 -1.39 -1.60
N VAL A 72 -1.29 -0.86 -1.29
CA VAL A 72 -0.93 -0.45 0.07
C VAL A 72 -0.15 0.86 0.03
N CYS A 73 -0.44 1.73 0.99
CA CYS A 73 0.21 3.02 1.16
C CYS A 73 1.10 3.00 2.41
N LEU A 74 2.40 3.16 2.20
CA LEU A 74 3.44 3.03 3.20
C LEU A 74 4.08 4.39 3.52
N PRO A 75 4.04 4.84 4.79
CA PRO A 75 4.83 5.99 5.24
C PRO A 75 6.31 5.65 5.08
N THR A 76 7.01 6.41 4.24
CA THR A 76 8.35 6.08 3.77
C THR A 76 9.34 7.16 4.15
N ARG A 77 10.50 6.76 4.66
CA ARG A 77 11.62 7.66 4.96
C ARG A 77 12.94 6.92 4.89
N VAL A 78 13.83 7.41 4.02
CA VAL A 78 15.18 6.88 3.87
C VAL A 78 16.12 7.55 4.87
N PHE A 79 16.98 6.77 5.50
CA PHE A 79 18.04 7.21 6.41
C PHE A 79 19.41 6.83 5.84
N ASP A 80 20.44 7.61 6.19
CA ASP A 80 21.81 7.33 5.74
C ASP A 80 22.47 6.20 6.50
N SER A 81 22.00 5.92 7.72
CA SER A 81 22.51 4.82 8.53
C SER A 81 21.44 4.23 9.45
N ASP A 82 21.66 2.98 9.87
CA ASP A 82 20.83 2.30 10.86
C ASP A 82 20.85 3.02 12.22
N GLU A 83 21.94 3.70 12.57
CA GLU A 83 22.06 4.43 13.83
C GLU A 83 21.06 5.60 13.89
N GLU A 84 20.98 6.37 12.81
CA GLU A 84 20.02 7.48 12.70
C GLU A 84 18.59 6.98 12.68
N TRP A 85 18.33 5.91 11.90
CA TRP A 85 17.01 5.30 11.82
C TRP A 85 16.53 4.80 13.19
N LYS A 86 17.37 4.06 13.93
CA LYS A 86 17.01 3.49 15.25
C LYS A 86 16.77 4.53 16.34
N LYS A 87 17.29 5.75 16.19
CA LYS A 87 17.02 6.88 17.10
C LYS A 87 15.76 7.66 16.74
N SER A 88 15.20 7.44 15.55
CA SER A 88 14.01 8.14 15.07
C SER A 88 12.74 7.67 15.80
N PRO A 89 11.77 8.55 16.12
CA PRO A 89 10.54 8.20 16.83
C PRO A 89 9.47 7.52 15.93
N GLY A 90 9.91 6.67 15.00
CA GLY A 90 9.04 5.95 14.07
C GLY A 90 8.25 4.83 14.73
N GLN A 91 7.26 4.32 14.00
CA GLN A 91 6.55 3.10 14.39
C GLN A 91 7.19 1.87 13.74
N PRO A 92 7.12 0.67 14.35
CA PRO A 92 7.77 -0.53 13.83
C PRO A 92 7.22 -1.02 12.49
N TRP A 93 6.07 -0.51 12.04
CA TRP A 93 5.44 -0.83 10.76
C TRP A 93 5.60 0.26 9.71
N TYR A 94 6.33 1.34 10.00
CA TYR A 94 6.66 2.33 8.98
C TYR A 94 7.75 1.79 8.06
N CYS A 95 7.65 2.11 6.77
CA CYS A 95 8.65 1.78 5.76
C CYS A 95 9.83 2.76 5.86
N TRP A 96 10.45 2.77 7.03
CA TRP A 96 11.55 3.65 7.37
C TRP A 96 12.81 2.81 7.46
N GLY A 97 13.94 3.33 6.98
CA GLY A 97 15.22 2.63 7.13
C GLY A 97 16.26 3.07 6.11
N THR A 98 17.36 2.32 6.06
CA THR A 98 18.34 2.43 4.98
C THR A 98 17.75 1.91 3.67
N VAL A 99 18.41 2.20 2.54
CA VAL A 99 17.98 1.76 1.20
C VAL A 99 17.67 0.26 1.16
N ASN A 100 18.61 -0.56 1.62
CA ASN A 100 18.46 -2.01 1.63
C ASN A 100 17.30 -2.47 2.53
N ALA A 101 17.16 -1.87 3.72
CA ALA A 101 16.06 -2.21 4.63
C ALA A 101 14.68 -1.89 4.02
N ILE A 102 14.58 -0.78 3.27
CA ILE A 102 13.35 -0.42 2.55
C ILE A 102 13.11 -1.41 1.41
N GLN A 103 14.13 -1.77 0.62
CA GLN A 103 14.00 -2.78 -0.44
C GLN A 103 13.50 -4.11 0.09
N ASP A 104 14.07 -4.61 1.20
CA ASP A 104 13.61 -5.83 1.87
C ASP A 104 12.14 -5.70 2.31
N TYR A 105 11.76 -4.54 2.84
CA TYR A 105 10.40 -4.27 3.26
C TYR A 105 9.41 -4.31 2.08
N LEU A 106 9.74 -3.65 0.96
CA LEU A 106 8.93 -3.65 -0.25
C LEU A 106 8.84 -5.05 -0.86
N GLY A 107 9.94 -5.80 -0.89
CA GLY A 107 9.98 -7.20 -1.31
C GLY A 107 8.97 -8.05 -0.55
N GLY A 108 8.88 -7.88 0.77
CA GLY A 108 7.89 -8.59 1.59
C GLY A 108 6.43 -8.30 1.22
N TYR A 109 6.11 -7.09 0.75
CA TYR A 109 4.76 -6.75 0.25
C TYR A 109 4.50 -7.31 -1.15
N ILE A 110 5.50 -7.29 -2.03
CA ILE A 110 5.40 -7.89 -3.36
C ILE A 110 5.14 -9.40 -3.23
N GLU A 111 5.92 -10.09 -2.39
CA GLU A 111 5.71 -11.52 -2.09
C GLU A 111 4.36 -11.81 -1.43
N ALA A 112 3.81 -10.83 -0.69
CA ALA A 112 2.48 -10.92 -0.11
C ALA A 112 1.34 -10.69 -1.11
N GLY A 113 1.65 -10.40 -2.38
CA GLY A 113 0.68 -10.20 -3.46
C GLY A 113 0.16 -8.77 -3.58
N ALA A 114 0.97 -7.76 -3.23
CA ALA A 114 0.62 -6.37 -3.53
C ALA A 114 0.78 -6.08 -5.03
N ASP A 115 -0.30 -5.61 -5.66
CA ASP A 115 -0.31 -5.18 -7.06
C ASP A 115 0.26 -3.76 -7.23
N GLU A 116 0.27 -2.97 -6.15
CA GLU A 116 0.81 -1.62 -6.11
C GLU A 116 1.24 -1.24 -4.69
N ILE A 117 2.39 -0.60 -4.58
CA ILE A 117 2.87 -0.01 -3.33
C ILE A 117 3.04 1.48 -3.54
N MET A 118 2.28 2.27 -2.77
CA MET A 118 2.34 3.73 -2.77
C MET A 118 3.26 4.18 -1.64
N LEU A 119 4.36 4.85 -1.98
CA LEU A 119 5.27 5.44 -1.00
C LEU A 119 4.80 6.86 -0.68
N CYS A 120 4.59 7.18 0.59
CA CYS A 120 4.03 8.46 1.03
C CYS A 120 4.80 9.06 2.21
N GLY A 121 4.48 10.30 2.58
CA GLY A 121 5.08 10.96 3.74
C GLY A 121 6.35 11.78 3.46
N PHE A 122 6.67 12.02 2.19
CA PHE A 122 7.83 12.83 1.78
C PHE A 122 7.67 14.35 2.00
N GLY A 123 6.44 14.83 2.26
CA GLY A 123 6.18 16.27 2.34
C GLY A 123 6.58 16.99 1.04
N ASN A 124 7.37 18.06 1.16
CA ASN A 124 7.91 18.82 0.03
C ASN A 124 9.39 18.47 -0.28
N ASP A 125 9.92 17.39 0.30
CA ASP A 125 11.30 16.99 0.09
C ASP A 125 11.45 16.21 -1.22
N THR A 126 11.72 16.94 -2.30
CA THR A 126 11.95 16.35 -3.62
C THR A 126 13.23 15.52 -3.68
N THR A 127 14.22 15.81 -2.84
CA THR A 127 15.50 15.09 -2.80
C THR A 127 15.27 13.68 -2.25
N ALA A 128 14.45 13.56 -1.21
CA ALA A 128 14.05 12.25 -0.69
C ALA A 128 13.30 11.41 -1.74
N ILE A 129 12.43 12.03 -2.54
CA ILE A 129 11.70 11.34 -3.62
C ILE A 129 12.69 10.84 -4.70
N GLN A 130 13.58 11.71 -5.17
CA GLN A 130 14.59 11.36 -6.19
C GLN A 130 15.54 10.26 -5.69
N ARG A 131 15.90 10.28 -4.40
CA ARG A 131 16.71 9.24 -3.79
C ARG A 131 15.98 7.90 -3.77
N VAL A 132 14.71 7.88 -3.37
CA VAL A 132 13.90 6.66 -3.40
C VAL A 132 13.80 6.11 -4.83
N GLU A 133 13.54 6.97 -5.82
CA GLU A 133 13.48 6.57 -7.21
C GLU A 133 14.80 5.93 -7.70
N SER A 134 15.93 6.58 -7.43
CA SER A 134 17.24 6.15 -7.94
C SER A 134 17.88 5.00 -7.16
N GLU A 135 17.76 4.99 -5.84
CA GLU A 135 18.45 4.02 -4.96
C GLU A 135 17.55 2.87 -4.50
N VAL A 136 16.26 3.13 -4.24
CA VAL A 136 15.34 2.10 -3.72
C VAL A 136 14.64 1.38 -4.87
N LEU A 137 14.02 2.11 -5.80
CA LEU A 137 13.15 1.52 -6.81
C LEU A 137 13.90 0.90 -8.00
N SER A 138 15.17 1.20 -8.18
CA SER A 138 15.99 0.73 -9.31
C SER A 138 16.25 -0.79 -9.33
N VAL A 139 15.87 -1.52 -8.29
CA VAL A 139 16.06 -2.98 -8.15
C VAL A 139 14.80 -3.80 -8.41
N PHE A 140 13.65 -3.16 -8.63
CA PHE A 140 12.35 -3.81 -8.94
C PHE A 140 12.00 -3.62 -10.42
#